data_AF-A0A2B4R5P7-F1
#
_entry.id   AF-A0A2B4R5P7-F1
#
_cell.length_a   1.000
_cell.length_b   1.000
_cell.length_c   1.000
_cell.angle_alpha   90.00
_cell.angle_beta   90.00
_cell.angle_gamma   90.00
#
_symmetry.space_group_name_H-M   'P 1'
#
loop_
_entity.id
_entity.type
_entity.pdbx_description
1 polymer ?
#
loop_
_entity_poly.entity_id
_entity_poly.type
_entity_poly.pdbx_seq_one_letter_code
_entity_poly.pdbx_strand_id
1 'polypeptide(L)'
;MLDRGSGGGGGFYSSGRSGENFNGIKGWGGEGGKGFNQGGVGGKPGFNHVDGGFGGGGGGYGRGKRQKEGGGGGGGGYSGGSSGKGTPDSCGGGGGSYNKGNNQDNECCFNNAGHGQVTITFLE
;
A
#
# COMPACT_ATOMS: atom_id res chain seq x y z
N MET A 1 5.82 -22.82 -10.14
CA MET A 1 4.87 -22.14 -9.22
C MET A 1 4.73 -20.71 -9.69
N LEU A 2 3.51 -20.21 -9.91
CA LEU A 2 3.30 -18.79 -10.18
C LEU A 2 3.54 -18.03 -8.87
N ASP A 3 4.47 -17.06 -8.87
CA ASP A 3 4.63 -16.15 -7.74
C ASP A 3 3.32 -15.39 -7.56
N ARG A 4 2.70 -15.49 -6.38
CA ARG A 4 1.45 -14.77 -6.04
C ARG A 4 1.71 -13.77 -4.93
N GLY A 5 1.08 -12.62 -5.03
CA GLY A 5 1.27 -11.54 -4.05
C GLY A 5 0.10 -10.57 -4.03
N SER A 6 0.22 -9.55 -3.20
CA SER A 6 -0.65 -8.37 -3.18
C SER A 6 0.05 -7.16 -3.81
N GLY A 7 -0.67 -6.07 -3.97
CA GLY A 7 -0.10 -4.80 -4.41
C GLY A 7 0.79 -4.16 -3.34
N GLY A 8 1.84 -3.46 -3.75
CA GLY A 8 2.61 -2.58 -2.87
C GLY A 8 1.94 -1.21 -2.69
N GLY A 9 2.33 -0.46 -1.66
CA GLY A 9 1.90 0.92 -1.47
C GLY A 9 2.76 1.90 -2.26
N GLY A 10 2.14 2.96 -2.79
CA GLY A 10 2.79 4.08 -3.45
C GLY A 10 3.52 5.01 -2.48
N GLY A 11 4.62 5.56 -2.96
CA GLY A 11 5.41 6.62 -2.34
C GLY A 11 4.91 8.02 -2.69
N PHE A 12 5.70 9.06 -2.44
CA PHE A 12 5.36 10.41 -2.88
C PHE A 12 5.45 10.54 -4.41
N TYR A 13 6.53 10.01 -4.99
CA TYR A 13 6.82 10.06 -6.44
C TYR A 13 6.66 8.71 -7.16
N SER A 14 6.36 7.63 -6.44
CA SER A 14 6.35 6.27 -6.99
C SER A 14 5.02 5.58 -6.77
N SER A 15 4.56 4.81 -7.75
CA SER A 15 3.51 3.81 -7.53
C SER A 15 4.10 2.56 -6.86
N GLY A 16 3.29 1.85 -6.09
CA GLY A 16 3.61 0.55 -5.55
C GLY A 16 3.66 -0.53 -6.63
N ARG A 17 4.27 -1.67 -6.29
CA ARG A 17 4.40 -2.81 -7.21
C ARG A 17 3.03 -3.44 -7.50
N SER A 18 2.75 -3.66 -8.78
CA SER A 18 1.58 -4.41 -9.26
C SER A 18 1.93 -5.84 -9.66
N GLY A 19 0.93 -6.73 -9.64
CA GLY A 19 1.00 -8.03 -10.33
C GLY A 19 0.92 -7.90 -11.86
N GLU A 20 1.33 -8.94 -12.59
CA GLU A 20 1.32 -9.04 -14.07
C GLU A 20 -0.07 -8.81 -14.67
N ASN A 21 -1.13 -9.24 -13.97
CA ASN A 21 -2.52 -9.00 -14.35
C ASN A 21 -2.94 -7.51 -14.28
N PHE A 22 -2.08 -6.66 -13.73
CA PHE A 22 -2.19 -5.21 -13.70
C PHE A 22 -0.97 -4.55 -14.37
N ASN A 23 -0.42 -5.19 -15.40
CA ASN A 23 0.76 -4.73 -16.15
C ASN A 23 2.05 -4.59 -15.31
N GLY A 24 2.13 -5.33 -14.20
CA GLY A 24 3.36 -5.46 -13.41
C GLY A 24 4.37 -6.42 -14.04
N ILE A 25 5.58 -6.45 -13.48
CA ILE A 25 6.71 -7.24 -14.03
C ILE A 25 6.87 -8.63 -13.40
N LYS A 26 6.15 -8.92 -12.31
CA LYS A 26 6.33 -10.17 -11.57
C LYS A 26 5.11 -10.58 -10.77
N GLY A 27 4.65 -11.80 -11.03
CA GLY A 27 3.69 -12.53 -10.22
C GLY A 27 2.24 -12.05 -10.36
N TRP A 28 1.30 -12.90 -9.98
CA TRP A 28 -0.14 -12.60 -10.06
C TRP A 28 -0.66 -12.07 -8.72
N GLY A 29 -1.44 -10.99 -8.75
CA GLY A 29 -1.79 -10.32 -7.51
C GLY A 29 -2.62 -9.05 -7.63
N GLY A 30 -2.62 -8.28 -6.54
CA GLY A 30 -3.21 -6.95 -6.49
C GLY A 30 -2.41 -5.91 -7.27
N GLU A 31 -3.07 -4.83 -7.66
CA GLU A 31 -2.47 -3.62 -8.21
C GLU A 31 -1.78 -2.83 -7.10
N GLY A 32 -0.65 -2.22 -7.40
CA GLY A 32 -0.01 -1.28 -6.50
C GLY A 32 -0.76 0.05 -6.40
N GLY A 33 -0.76 0.66 -5.21
CA GLY A 33 -1.30 2.00 -5.01
C GLY A 33 -0.49 3.05 -5.76
N LYS A 34 -1.13 4.12 -6.22
CA LYS A 34 -0.47 5.24 -6.89
C LYS A 34 0.26 6.12 -5.88
N GLY A 35 1.30 6.79 -6.36
CA GLY A 35 2.02 7.73 -5.51
C GLY A 35 1.19 8.98 -5.18
N PHE A 36 1.59 9.74 -4.16
CA PHE A 36 0.90 10.95 -3.74
C PHE A 36 0.71 11.95 -4.90
N ASN A 37 1.77 12.24 -5.65
CA ASN A 37 1.72 13.14 -6.81
C ASN A 37 0.93 12.58 -8.00
N GLN A 38 0.51 11.32 -7.92
CA GLN A 38 -0.35 10.64 -8.89
C GLN A 38 -1.79 10.52 -8.34
N GLY A 39 -2.13 11.31 -7.31
CA GLY A 39 -3.44 11.35 -6.68
C GLY A 39 -3.65 10.32 -5.57
N GLY A 40 -2.63 9.52 -5.23
CA GLY A 40 -2.69 8.54 -4.14
C GLY A 40 -3.85 7.55 -4.27
N VAL A 41 -4.20 7.16 -5.49
CA VAL A 41 -5.28 6.19 -5.73
C VAL A 41 -4.89 4.81 -5.17
N GLY A 42 -5.79 4.18 -4.43
CA GLY A 42 -5.58 2.82 -3.93
C GLY A 42 -5.56 1.76 -5.04
N GLY A 43 -4.79 0.70 -4.85
CA GLY A 43 -4.67 -0.39 -5.80
C GLY A 43 -5.82 -1.40 -5.72
N LYS A 44 -6.22 -1.95 -6.87
CA LYS A 44 -7.27 -2.97 -6.97
C LYS A 44 -6.81 -4.35 -6.48
N PRO A 45 -7.69 -5.18 -5.90
CA PRO A 45 -7.37 -6.55 -5.51
C PRO A 45 -7.17 -7.43 -6.74
N GLY A 46 -6.41 -8.51 -6.57
CA GLY A 46 -6.31 -9.55 -7.60
C GLY A 46 -7.65 -10.27 -7.83
N PHE A 47 -8.30 -10.73 -6.76
CA PHE A 47 -9.60 -11.46 -6.79
C PHE A 47 -10.33 -11.38 -5.44
N ASN A 48 -11.64 -11.06 -5.44
CA ASN A 48 -12.57 -11.14 -4.29
C ASN A 48 -12.05 -10.55 -2.96
N HIS A 49 -11.19 -9.53 -3.02
CA HIS A 49 -10.59 -8.86 -1.85
C HIS A 49 -10.88 -7.37 -1.89
N VAL A 50 -10.34 -6.63 -0.92
CA VAL A 50 -10.55 -5.19 -0.76
C VAL A 50 -9.52 -4.41 -1.57
N ASP A 51 -9.96 -3.28 -2.14
CA ASP A 51 -9.09 -2.26 -2.70
C ASP A 51 -8.18 -1.68 -1.60
N GLY A 52 -7.00 -1.19 -1.99
CA GLY A 52 -6.15 -0.42 -1.10
C GLY A 52 -6.79 0.93 -0.76
N GLY A 53 -6.48 1.44 0.44
CA GLY A 53 -6.77 2.83 0.80
C GLY A 53 -5.89 3.82 0.02
N PHE A 54 -5.91 5.10 0.39
CA PHE A 54 -5.09 6.14 -0.26
C PHE A 54 -3.59 5.74 -0.31
N GLY A 55 -3.06 5.57 -1.52
CA GLY A 55 -1.70 5.12 -1.81
C GLY A 55 -1.41 3.67 -1.41
N GLY A 56 -2.36 2.94 -0.84
CA GLY A 56 -2.20 1.53 -0.47
C GLY A 56 -2.35 0.58 -1.65
N GLY A 57 -1.66 -0.55 -1.61
CA GLY A 57 -1.83 -1.62 -2.60
C GLY A 57 -3.08 -2.47 -2.36
N GLY A 58 -3.61 -3.09 -3.41
CA GLY A 58 -4.77 -3.98 -3.32
C GLY A 58 -4.43 -5.37 -2.78
N GLY A 59 -5.42 -6.05 -2.21
CA GLY A 59 -5.27 -7.40 -1.66
C GLY A 59 -4.81 -8.46 -2.67
N GLY A 60 -4.18 -9.52 -2.17
CA GLY A 60 -3.62 -10.60 -2.97
C GLY A 60 -4.64 -11.56 -3.57
N TYR A 61 -4.12 -12.55 -4.30
CA TYR A 61 -4.90 -13.53 -5.05
C TYR A 61 -5.42 -14.68 -4.15
N GLY A 62 -6.75 -14.80 -3.99
CA GLY A 62 -7.42 -15.97 -3.36
C GLY A 62 -8.45 -16.62 -4.30
N ARG A 63 -8.45 -17.96 -4.46
CA ARG A 63 -9.38 -18.69 -5.34
C ARG A 63 -10.29 -19.63 -4.52
N GLY A 64 -11.60 -19.38 -4.53
CA GLY A 64 -12.62 -20.32 -4.05
C GLY A 64 -13.06 -20.17 -2.58
N LYS A 65 -14.21 -20.76 -2.24
CA LYS A 65 -14.92 -20.56 -0.95
C LYS A 65 -14.18 -21.10 0.30
N ARG A 66 -13.07 -21.82 0.12
CA ARG A 66 -12.25 -22.39 1.21
C ARG A 66 -10.87 -21.73 1.35
N GLN A 67 -10.46 -20.83 0.45
CA GLN A 67 -9.19 -20.09 0.55
C GLN A 67 -9.49 -18.64 0.91
N LYS A 68 -9.52 -18.38 2.22
CA LYS A 68 -9.53 -17.06 2.85
C LYS A 68 -8.18 -16.30 2.71
N GLU A 69 -7.30 -16.73 1.81
CA GLU A 69 -5.86 -16.66 2.08
C GLU A 69 -5.11 -15.93 0.98
N GLY A 70 -5.46 -14.66 0.77
CA GLY A 70 -4.61 -13.70 0.06
C GLY A 70 -3.93 -12.79 1.09
N GLY A 71 -2.65 -12.46 0.91
CA GLY A 71 -2.00 -11.48 1.77
C GLY A 71 -2.58 -10.08 1.59
N GLY A 72 -2.54 -9.29 2.66
CA GLY A 72 -2.91 -7.88 2.64
C GLY A 72 -2.00 -7.06 1.72
N GLY A 73 -2.54 -5.99 1.15
CA GLY A 73 -1.76 -5.01 0.39
C GLY A 73 -0.73 -4.27 1.26
N GLY A 74 0.28 -3.69 0.61
CA GLY A 74 1.24 -2.79 1.26
C GLY A 74 0.63 -1.43 1.57
N GLY A 75 0.97 -0.87 2.73
CA GLY A 75 0.57 0.49 3.08
C GLY A 75 1.34 1.54 2.28
N GLY A 76 0.69 2.63 1.88
CA GLY A 76 1.35 3.77 1.26
C GLY A 76 2.24 4.54 2.23
N GLY A 77 2.79 5.67 1.78
CA GLY A 77 3.58 6.59 2.60
C GLY A 77 4.47 7.47 1.73
N TYR A 78 5.42 8.20 2.31
CA TYR A 78 6.39 8.96 1.51
C TYR A 78 7.29 8.05 0.68
N SER A 79 7.76 6.94 1.27
CA SER A 79 8.66 5.99 0.60
C SER A 79 7.93 4.84 -0.10
N GLY A 80 6.61 4.72 0.10
CA GLY A 80 5.82 3.58 -0.34
C GLY A 80 6.10 2.31 0.46
N GLY A 81 5.31 1.26 0.22
CA GLY A 81 5.31 0.04 1.02
C GLY A 81 5.38 -1.23 0.17
N SER A 82 5.90 -2.30 0.77
CA SER A 82 6.09 -3.58 0.08
C SER A 82 4.79 -4.39 -0.02
N SER A 83 4.67 -5.16 -1.10
CA SER A 83 3.61 -6.17 -1.24
C SER A 83 3.68 -7.23 -0.13
N GLY A 84 2.52 -7.70 0.30
CA GLY A 84 2.37 -8.97 1.01
C GLY A 84 2.48 -10.18 0.08
N LYS A 85 2.67 -11.36 0.67
CA LYS A 85 2.77 -12.63 -0.05
C LYS A 85 1.37 -13.16 -0.38
N GLY A 86 1.23 -14.01 -1.40
CA GLY A 86 -0.03 -14.71 -1.70
C GLY A 86 -0.29 -15.90 -0.76
N THR A 87 -0.07 -15.72 0.55
CA THR A 87 -0.24 -16.76 1.58
C THR A 87 -1.15 -16.25 2.70
N PRO A 88 -1.80 -17.16 3.45
CA PRO A 88 -2.69 -16.81 4.56
C PRO A 88 -1.99 -15.88 5.55
N ASP A 89 -2.75 -14.95 6.13
CA ASP A 89 -2.32 -14.09 7.24
C ASP A 89 -1.01 -13.32 7.00
N SER A 90 -0.63 -13.14 5.73
CA SER A 90 0.54 -12.35 5.37
C SER A 90 0.17 -10.89 5.14
N CYS A 91 1.05 -10.00 5.58
CA CYS A 91 0.84 -8.55 5.48
C CYS A 91 1.83 -7.94 4.49
N GLY A 92 1.41 -6.87 3.82
CA GLY A 92 2.33 -5.97 3.14
C GLY A 92 2.98 -5.00 4.13
N GLY A 93 4.19 -4.53 3.83
CA GLY A 93 4.87 -3.51 4.63
C GLY A 93 4.29 -2.12 4.39
N GLY A 94 4.31 -1.26 5.41
CA GLY A 94 3.96 0.15 5.30
C GLY A 94 5.16 1.03 4.98
N GLY A 95 4.95 2.10 4.22
CA GLY A 95 5.99 3.09 3.92
C GLY A 95 6.14 4.12 5.02
N GLY A 96 7.33 4.20 5.61
CA GLY A 96 7.67 5.27 6.55
C GLY A 96 7.73 6.63 5.85
N SER A 97 7.36 7.68 6.58
CA SER A 97 7.56 9.07 6.18
C SER A 97 8.51 9.70 7.18
N TYR A 98 9.66 10.19 6.70
CA TYR A 98 10.63 10.90 7.53
C TYR A 98 10.62 12.38 7.12
N ASN A 99 10.19 13.24 8.01
CA ASN A 99 10.31 14.68 7.84
C ASN A 99 11.64 15.14 8.47
N LYS A 100 12.56 15.68 7.66
CA LYS A 100 13.80 16.33 8.13
C LYS A 100 13.65 17.84 8.30
N GLY A 101 12.47 18.39 8.02
CA GLY A 101 12.19 19.80 8.23
C GLY A 101 12.26 20.14 9.71
N ASN A 102 12.83 21.30 10.03
CA ASN A 102 12.95 21.80 11.40
C ASN A 102 11.65 22.49 11.88
N ASN A 103 10.72 22.74 10.96
CA ASN A 103 9.40 23.28 11.29
C ASN A 103 8.38 22.15 11.30
N GLN A 104 8.39 21.36 12.36
CA GLN A 104 7.42 20.29 12.57
C GLN A 104 6.39 20.75 13.57
N ASP A 105 5.12 20.69 13.18
CA ASP A 105 4.01 20.82 14.11
C ASP A 105 3.67 19.42 14.63
N ASN A 106 4.48 18.96 15.58
CA ASN A 106 4.28 17.68 16.22
C ASN A 106 3.22 17.87 17.31
N GLU A 107 1.95 17.69 16.96
CA GLU A 107 0.89 17.69 17.96
C GLU A 107 1.07 16.47 18.88
N CYS A 108 1.43 16.74 20.15
CA CYS A 108 1.49 15.69 21.15
C CYS A 108 0.17 14.93 21.19
N CYS A 109 0.27 13.65 21.51
CA CYS A 109 -0.84 12.91 22.07
C CYS A 109 -1.89 12.41 21.04
N PHE A 110 -1.69 12.65 19.74
CA PHE A 110 -2.49 12.04 18.65
C PHE A 110 -2.14 10.56 18.36
N ASN A 111 -1.10 10.02 19.00
CA ASN A 111 -0.52 8.71 18.68
C ASN A 111 -1.08 7.53 19.50
N ASN A 112 -2.28 7.61 20.09
CA ASN A 112 -2.80 6.47 20.86
C ASN A 112 -3.72 5.51 20.10
N ALA A 113 -4.25 5.84 18.91
CA ALA A 113 -5.06 4.88 18.13
C ALA A 113 -5.38 5.25 16.66
N GLY A 114 -4.81 6.30 16.06
CA GLY A 114 -5.26 6.83 14.76
C GLY A 114 -4.33 6.53 13.57
N HIS A 115 -4.90 6.49 12.36
CA HIS A 115 -4.13 6.51 11.10
C HIS A 115 -3.30 7.80 11.02
N GLY A 116 -2.00 7.69 10.73
CA GLY A 116 -1.10 8.85 10.67
C GLY A 116 -1.55 9.86 9.61
N GLN A 117 -1.74 11.11 10.01
CA GLN A 117 -2.05 12.25 9.15
C GLN A 117 -0.77 13.04 8.89
N VAL A 118 -0.51 13.41 7.63
CA VAL A 118 0.59 14.33 7.26
C VAL A 118 -0.02 15.49 6.51
N THR A 119 0.03 16.69 7.11
CA THR A 119 -0.38 17.95 6.48
C THR A 119 0.88 18.68 6.02
N ILE A 120 0.99 18.95 4.72
CA ILE A 120 2.10 19.71 4.13
C ILE A 120 1.56 21.08 3.74
N THR A 121 2.06 22.14 4.38
CA THR A 121 1.69 23.53 4.10
C THR A 121 2.94 24.32 3.74
N PHE A 122 2.82 25.22 2.77
CA PHE A 122 3.84 26.25 2.55
C PHE A 122 3.73 27.27 3.67
N LEU A 123 4.87 27.64 4.25
CA LEU A 123 4.97 28.68 5.25
C LEU A 123 5.42 29.95 4.52
N GLU A 124 4.70 31.05 4.74
CA GLU A 124 5.10 32.38 4.30
C GLU A 124 6.27 32.93 5.13
#